data_AF-A0AAW9J7W1-F1
#
_entry.id   AF-A0AAW9J7W1-F1
#
_cell.length_a   1.000
_cell.length_b   1.000
_cell.length_c   1.000
_cell.angle_alpha   90.00
_cell.angle_beta   90.00
_cell.angle_gamma   90.00
#
_symmetry.space_group_name_H-M   'P 1'
#
loop_
_entity.id
_entity.type
_entity.pdbx_description
1 polymer ?
#
loop_
_entity_poly.entity_id
_entity_poly.type
_entity_poly.pdbx_seq_one_letter_code
_entity_poly.pdbx_strand_id
1 'polypeptide(L)'
;TILYSSNKDILFNYSVEENGVTVKRDVSDVAVENLKREGVDVLVVIGGDGTLTSARDFARKGVKVIGVPKTIDNDLASTDVTFGFNTAIDVATEALDRLHTTAESHHRVMICEVMGRGAGWIALESGIAGSADVILLPEMPYDINKIAEKVKEREAEGKRFSIVVVA
;
A
#
# COMPACT_ATOMS: atom_id res chain seq x y z
N THR A 1 6.03 13.06 -4.78
CA THR A 1 6.27 13.24 -6.24
C THR A 1 6.98 14.57 -6.46
N ILE A 2 7.51 14.87 -7.66
CA ILE A 2 8.12 16.19 -7.97
C ILE A 2 7.12 17.34 -7.77
N LEU A 3 5.83 17.07 -8.03
CA LEU A 3 4.72 18.01 -7.83
C LEU A 3 4.14 17.98 -6.41
N TYR A 4 4.80 17.30 -5.47
CA TYR A 4 4.33 17.03 -4.12
C TYR A 4 3.07 16.15 -4.03
N SER A 5 2.86 15.60 -2.86
CA SER A 5 1.71 14.74 -2.54
C SER A 5 1.46 14.80 -1.04
N SER A 6 0.19 14.82 -0.62
CA SER A 6 -0.20 14.78 0.79
C SER A 6 -1.22 13.68 1.04
N ASN A 7 -1.04 12.94 2.12
CA ASN A 7 -1.99 11.93 2.61
C ASN A 7 -2.82 12.44 3.80
N LYS A 8 -2.65 13.70 4.20
CA LYS A 8 -3.37 14.32 5.33
C LYS A 8 -4.37 15.39 4.88
N ASP A 9 -4.12 16.00 3.72
CA ASP A 9 -4.83 17.19 3.26
C ASP A 9 -6.02 16.84 2.35
N ILE A 10 -6.98 16.11 2.89
CA ILE A 10 -8.24 15.79 2.19
C ILE A 10 -9.15 17.01 2.32
N LEU A 11 -9.38 17.75 1.23
CA LEU A 11 -10.12 19.03 1.27
C LEU A 11 -11.58 18.89 1.71
N PHE A 12 -12.21 17.75 1.47
CA PHE A 12 -13.57 17.45 1.96
C PHE A 12 -13.61 17.11 3.46
N ASN A 13 -12.45 16.87 4.08
CA ASN A 13 -12.32 16.49 5.48
C ASN A 13 -11.01 17.04 6.08
N TYR A 14 -10.79 18.34 5.87
CA TYR A 14 -9.54 19.02 6.15
C TYR A 14 -9.42 19.31 7.64
N SER A 15 -8.22 19.13 8.19
CA SER A 15 -7.96 19.35 9.62
C SER A 15 -7.63 20.82 9.87
N VAL A 16 -8.42 21.50 10.68
CA VAL A 16 -8.22 22.91 11.07
C VAL A 16 -8.08 22.98 12.58
N GLU A 17 -7.18 23.81 13.09
CA GLU A 17 -7.04 24.06 14.52
C GLU A 17 -7.93 25.24 14.93
N GLU A 18 -8.88 24.99 15.83
CA GLU A 18 -9.78 26.01 16.38
C GLU A 18 -9.75 25.94 17.90
N ASN A 19 -9.36 27.05 18.54
CA ASN A 19 -9.24 27.13 20.01
C ASN A 19 -8.38 26.01 20.64
N GLY A 20 -7.33 25.57 19.94
CA GLY A 20 -6.43 24.50 20.39
C GLY A 20 -6.97 23.07 20.20
N VAL A 21 -8.08 22.91 19.48
CA VAL A 21 -8.67 21.60 19.14
C VAL A 21 -8.66 21.41 17.62
N THR A 22 -8.24 20.23 17.17
CA THR A 22 -8.33 19.86 15.76
C THR A 22 -9.76 19.49 15.40
N VAL A 23 -10.37 20.25 14.50
CA VAL A 23 -11.70 20.00 13.95
C VAL A 23 -11.62 19.68 12.46
N LYS A 24 -12.61 18.94 11.97
CA LYS A 24 -12.74 18.58 10.55
C LYS A 24 -13.68 19.53 9.85
N ARG A 25 -13.26 20.10 8.72
CA ARG A 25 -14.09 20.98 7.87
C ARG A 25 -13.95 20.62 6.40
N ASP A 26 -15.05 20.77 5.67
CA ASP A 26 -15.03 20.78 4.21
C ASP A 26 -14.58 22.17 3.73
N VAL A 27 -13.45 22.22 3.05
CA VAL A 27 -12.87 23.43 2.43
C VAL A 27 -12.74 23.26 0.91
N SER A 28 -13.37 22.25 0.32
CA SER A 28 -13.23 21.92 -1.10
C SER A 28 -13.79 23.00 -2.03
N ASP A 29 -14.71 23.85 -1.58
CA ASP A 29 -15.22 24.97 -2.38
C ASP A 29 -14.11 25.98 -2.73
N VAL A 30 -13.13 26.15 -1.86
CA VAL A 30 -11.94 26.98 -2.13
C VAL A 30 -11.18 26.45 -3.34
N ALA A 31 -11.04 25.12 -3.46
CA ALA A 31 -10.40 24.52 -4.62
C ALA A 31 -11.25 24.67 -5.88
N VAL A 32 -12.57 24.53 -5.80
CA VAL A 32 -13.47 24.73 -6.95
C VAL A 32 -13.40 26.18 -7.47
N GLU A 33 -13.38 27.16 -6.57
CA GLU A 33 -13.22 28.57 -6.92
C GLU A 33 -11.86 28.86 -7.56
N ASN A 34 -10.78 28.29 -7.00
CA ASN A 34 -9.45 28.40 -7.58
C ASN A 34 -9.40 27.81 -9.00
N LEU A 35 -9.95 26.61 -9.22
CA LEU A 35 -9.99 25.99 -10.55
C LEU A 35 -10.71 26.90 -11.56
N LYS A 36 -11.84 27.50 -11.18
CA LYS A 36 -12.58 28.44 -12.04
C LYS A 36 -11.79 29.71 -12.31
N ARG A 37 -11.17 30.31 -11.29
CA ARG A 37 -10.38 31.54 -11.41
C ARG A 37 -9.19 31.36 -12.34
N GLU A 38 -8.51 30.22 -12.24
CA GLU A 38 -7.36 29.89 -13.09
C GLU A 38 -7.75 29.33 -14.46
N GLY A 39 -9.05 29.22 -14.77
CA GLY A 39 -9.53 28.74 -16.07
C GLY A 39 -9.25 27.26 -16.33
N VAL A 40 -9.22 26.42 -15.29
CA VAL A 40 -8.95 24.98 -15.42
C VAL A 40 -10.22 24.24 -15.85
N ASP A 41 -10.19 23.67 -17.06
CA ASP A 41 -11.33 22.93 -17.63
C ASP A 41 -11.50 21.52 -17.04
N VAL A 42 -10.40 20.85 -16.73
CA VAL A 42 -10.37 19.44 -16.30
C VAL A 42 -9.30 19.24 -15.22
N LEU A 43 -9.67 18.53 -14.17
CA LEU A 43 -8.79 18.12 -13.09
C LEU A 43 -8.34 16.66 -13.31
N VAL A 44 -7.04 16.44 -13.51
CA VAL A 44 -6.46 15.09 -13.54
C VAL A 44 -5.87 14.78 -12.17
N VAL A 45 -6.36 13.73 -11.51
CA VAL A 45 -5.88 13.32 -10.18
C VAL A 45 -5.21 11.97 -10.24
N ILE A 46 -4.05 11.86 -9.59
CA ILE A 46 -3.23 10.65 -9.59
C ILE A 46 -3.04 10.21 -8.13
N GLY A 47 -3.54 9.05 -7.76
CA GLY A 47 -3.42 8.57 -6.38
C GLY A 47 -4.20 7.30 -6.05
N GLY A 48 -4.20 6.96 -4.76
CA GLY A 48 -4.88 5.78 -4.22
C GLY A 48 -6.34 6.06 -3.85
N ASP A 49 -6.90 5.21 -3.00
CA ASP A 49 -8.32 5.21 -2.63
C ASP A 49 -8.82 6.58 -2.14
N GLY A 50 -8.10 7.21 -1.21
CA GLY A 50 -8.47 8.55 -0.71
C GLY A 50 -8.44 9.65 -1.78
N THR A 51 -7.52 9.56 -2.74
CA THR A 51 -7.45 10.51 -3.86
C THR A 51 -8.62 10.31 -4.81
N LEU A 52 -8.95 9.06 -5.16
CA LEU A 52 -10.05 8.73 -6.06
C LEU A 52 -11.42 8.99 -5.41
N THR A 53 -11.52 8.85 -4.08
CA THR A 53 -12.67 9.31 -3.31
C THR A 53 -12.88 10.81 -3.44
N SER A 54 -11.80 11.60 -3.29
CA SER A 54 -11.86 13.06 -3.50
C SER A 54 -12.19 13.42 -4.95
N ALA A 55 -11.71 12.63 -5.92
CA ALA A 55 -12.01 12.79 -7.34
C ALA A 55 -13.52 12.71 -7.60
N ARG A 56 -14.17 11.67 -7.06
CA ARG A 56 -15.63 11.48 -7.13
C ARG A 56 -16.37 12.65 -6.51
N ASP A 57 -15.91 13.15 -5.35
CA ASP A 57 -16.60 14.22 -4.64
C ASP A 57 -16.45 15.57 -5.34
N PHE A 58 -15.30 15.84 -5.98
CA PHE A 58 -15.16 16.99 -6.89
C PHE A 58 -16.05 16.87 -8.13
N ALA A 59 -16.16 15.67 -8.71
CA ALA A 59 -17.05 15.43 -9.84
C ALA A 59 -18.52 15.72 -9.48
N ARG A 60 -18.95 15.35 -8.26
CA ARG A 60 -20.28 15.69 -7.72
C ARG A 60 -20.50 17.19 -7.54
N LYS A 61 -19.43 17.97 -7.33
CA LYS A 61 -19.46 19.45 -7.32
C LYS A 61 -19.41 20.08 -8.72
N GLY A 62 -19.47 19.28 -9.79
CA GLY A 62 -19.51 19.76 -11.17
C GLY A 62 -18.13 20.01 -11.80
N VAL A 63 -17.05 19.60 -11.14
CA VAL A 63 -15.70 19.63 -11.73
C VAL A 63 -15.57 18.46 -12.71
N LYS A 64 -15.01 18.69 -13.90
CA LYS A 64 -14.66 17.59 -14.80
C LYS A 64 -13.39 16.93 -14.28
N VAL A 65 -13.45 15.65 -13.93
CA VAL A 65 -12.33 14.94 -13.29
C VAL A 65 -11.94 13.70 -14.09
N ILE A 66 -10.63 13.46 -14.22
CA ILE A 66 -10.05 12.20 -14.70
C ILE A 66 -9.23 11.61 -13.55
N GLY A 67 -9.57 10.40 -13.12
CA GLY A 67 -8.84 9.68 -12.08
C GLY A 67 -7.82 8.71 -12.68
N VAL A 68 -6.59 8.77 -12.18
CA VAL A 68 -5.50 7.84 -12.53
C VAL A 68 -5.12 7.03 -11.28
N PRO A 69 -5.48 5.74 -11.24
CA PRO A 69 -5.26 4.88 -10.07
C PRO A 69 -3.77 4.62 -9.85
N LYS A 70 -3.22 5.09 -8.72
CA LYS A 70 -1.81 4.97 -8.38
C LYS A 70 -1.62 4.62 -6.91
N THR A 71 -1.28 3.36 -6.66
CA THR A 71 -0.94 2.82 -5.35
C THR A 71 0.07 1.69 -5.53
N ILE A 72 0.88 1.43 -4.51
CA ILE A 72 1.75 0.25 -4.52
C ILE A 72 0.99 -1.00 -4.03
N ASP A 73 -0.12 -0.83 -3.32
CA ASP A 73 -0.80 -1.92 -2.63
C ASP A 73 -1.67 -2.79 -3.58
N ASN A 74 -1.83 -2.37 -4.85
CA ASN A 74 -2.72 -2.96 -5.86
C ASN A 74 -4.16 -3.22 -5.35
N ASP A 75 -4.65 -2.32 -4.50
CA ASP A 75 -5.91 -2.46 -3.75
C ASP A 75 -7.09 -1.71 -4.39
N LEU A 76 -6.92 -1.16 -5.60
CA LEU A 76 -7.95 -0.40 -6.28
C LEU A 76 -8.81 -1.30 -7.16
N ALA A 77 -10.13 -1.25 -6.94
CA ALA A 77 -11.09 -1.95 -7.77
C ALA A 77 -11.08 -1.43 -9.21
N SER A 78 -11.47 -2.29 -10.16
CA SER A 78 -11.54 -1.98 -11.60
C SER A 78 -10.17 -1.73 -12.27
N THR A 79 -9.08 -2.11 -11.62
CA THR A 79 -7.75 -2.20 -12.22
C THR A 79 -7.14 -3.57 -11.93
N ASP A 80 -6.48 -4.16 -12.91
CA ASP A 80 -5.70 -5.39 -12.70
C ASP A 80 -4.36 -5.08 -12.01
N VAL A 81 -3.75 -3.93 -12.36
CA VAL A 81 -2.44 -3.48 -11.88
C VAL A 81 -2.46 -1.97 -11.66
N THR A 82 -1.87 -1.51 -10.57
CA THR A 82 -1.70 -0.08 -10.25
C THR A 82 -0.25 0.40 -10.39
N PHE A 83 -0.08 1.67 -10.73
CA PHE A 83 1.25 2.27 -10.86
C PHE A 83 2.05 2.20 -9.56
N GLY A 84 3.25 1.62 -9.66
CA GLY A 84 4.18 1.44 -8.54
C GLY A 84 4.16 0.04 -7.94
N PHE A 85 3.13 -0.78 -8.24
CA PHE A 85 3.03 -2.14 -7.71
C PHE A 85 4.21 -3.03 -8.12
N ASN A 86 4.51 -3.15 -9.42
CA ASN A 86 5.64 -3.95 -9.90
C ASN A 86 6.98 -3.51 -9.27
N THR A 87 7.20 -2.20 -9.16
CA THR A 87 8.41 -1.70 -8.50
C THR A 87 8.46 -2.08 -7.02
N ALA A 88 7.33 -2.08 -6.31
CA ALA A 88 7.27 -2.52 -4.92
C ALA A 88 7.56 -4.03 -4.79
N ILE A 89 7.04 -4.85 -5.70
CA ILE A 89 7.33 -6.29 -5.77
C ILE A 89 8.82 -6.52 -6.04
N ASP A 90 9.42 -5.84 -7.00
CA ASP A 90 10.83 -5.98 -7.34
C ASP A 90 11.72 -5.70 -6.11
N VAL A 91 11.43 -4.61 -5.40
CA VAL A 91 12.17 -4.22 -4.19
C VAL A 91 11.98 -5.24 -3.06
N ALA A 92 10.74 -5.69 -2.83
CA ALA A 92 10.45 -6.68 -1.80
C ALA A 92 11.11 -8.04 -2.11
N THR A 93 11.07 -8.46 -3.38
CA THR A 93 11.73 -9.68 -3.86
C THR A 93 13.24 -9.61 -3.65
N GLU A 94 13.87 -8.50 -4.04
CA GLU A 94 15.31 -8.30 -3.82
C GLU A 94 15.68 -8.33 -2.33
N ALA A 95 14.83 -7.76 -1.47
CA ALA A 95 15.03 -7.82 -0.04
C ALA A 95 15.00 -9.27 0.48
N LEU A 96 14.05 -10.09 0.01
CA LEU A 96 13.94 -11.51 0.36
C LEU A 96 15.16 -12.31 -0.11
N ASP A 97 15.59 -12.11 -1.35
CA ASP A 97 16.79 -12.75 -1.90
C ASP A 97 18.04 -12.45 -1.06
N ARG A 98 18.18 -11.22 -0.59
CA ARG A 98 19.29 -10.83 0.29
C ARG A 98 19.20 -11.51 1.66
N LEU A 99 17.99 -11.70 2.20
CA LEU A 99 17.80 -12.40 3.48
C LEU A 99 18.18 -13.88 3.40
N HIS A 100 17.92 -14.56 2.27
CA HIS A 100 18.24 -15.98 2.09
C HIS A 100 19.68 -16.32 2.45
N THR A 101 20.65 -15.60 1.88
CA THR A 101 22.08 -15.86 2.10
C THR A 101 22.48 -15.80 3.58
N THR A 102 21.88 -14.87 4.33
CA THR A 102 22.16 -14.69 5.76
C THR A 102 21.39 -15.71 6.60
N ALA A 103 20.15 -16.01 6.24
CA ALA A 103 19.31 -16.99 6.93
C ALA A 103 19.92 -18.39 6.83
N GLU A 104 20.37 -18.79 5.64
CA GLU A 104 20.98 -20.10 5.40
C GLU A 104 22.30 -20.26 6.18
N SER A 105 23.21 -19.28 6.07
CA SER A 105 24.54 -19.32 6.70
C SER A 105 24.50 -19.35 8.23
N HIS A 106 23.45 -18.78 8.84
CA HIS A 106 23.31 -18.69 10.29
C HIS A 106 22.18 -19.52 10.87
N HIS A 107 21.50 -20.33 10.04
CA HIS A 107 20.38 -21.18 10.44
C HIS A 107 19.28 -20.40 11.17
N ARG A 108 18.80 -19.32 10.53
CA ARG A 108 17.84 -18.38 11.14
C ARG A 108 16.46 -18.46 10.51
N VAL A 109 15.46 -18.16 11.33
CA VAL A 109 14.15 -17.72 10.85
C VAL A 109 14.21 -16.20 10.70
N MET A 110 13.91 -15.68 9.52
CA MET A 110 13.85 -14.26 9.25
C MET A 110 12.45 -13.86 8.81
N ILE A 111 11.97 -12.73 9.33
CA ILE A 111 10.66 -12.17 9.02
C ILE A 111 10.87 -10.88 8.24
N CYS A 112 10.22 -10.76 7.09
CA CYS A 112 10.20 -9.58 6.26
C CYS A 112 8.78 -9.01 6.25
N GLU A 113 8.59 -7.88 6.92
CA GLU A 113 7.34 -7.11 6.88
C GLU A 113 7.35 -6.20 5.65
N VAL A 114 6.32 -6.31 4.83
CA VAL A 114 6.14 -5.53 3.60
C VAL A 114 4.92 -4.61 3.72
N MET A 115 4.81 -3.64 2.82
CA MET A 115 3.60 -2.80 2.74
C MET A 115 2.41 -3.61 2.20
N GLY A 116 1.20 -3.06 2.32
CA GLY A 116 -0.03 -3.73 1.90
C GLY A 116 -1.22 -3.34 2.76
N ARG A 117 -1.01 -3.03 4.05
CA ARG A 117 -2.04 -2.62 5.04
C ARG A 117 -3.20 -3.62 5.12
N GLY A 118 -4.18 -3.51 4.23
CA GLY A 118 -5.36 -4.37 4.14
C GLY A 118 -5.36 -5.28 2.93
N ALA A 119 -4.33 -5.20 2.07
CA ALA A 119 -4.16 -5.97 0.86
C ALA A 119 -2.83 -6.73 0.88
N GLY A 120 -2.87 -8.03 0.66
CA GLY A 120 -1.74 -8.95 0.71
C GLY A 120 -0.94 -9.06 -0.58
N TRP A 121 -1.24 -8.27 -1.62
CA TRP A 121 -0.67 -8.46 -2.96
C TRP A 121 0.86 -8.41 -3.00
N ILE A 122 1.48 -7.44 -2.31
CA ILE A 122 2.94 -7.33 -2.25
C ILE A 122 3.52 -8.56 -1.55
N ALA A 123 2.97 -8.96 -0.40
CA ALA A 123 3.42 -10.14 0.34
C ALA A 123 3.29 -11.42 -0.49
N LEU A 124 2.18 -11.59 -1.20
CA LEU A 124 1.92 -12.75 -2.03
C LEU A 124 2.91 -12.86 -3.20
N GLU A 125 3.00 -11.81 -4.03
CA GLU A 125 3.81 -11.88 -5.24
C GLU A 125 5.31 -11.88 -4.93
N SER A 126 5.76 -11.02 -4.00
CA SER A 126 7.17 -11.03 -3.58
C SER A 126 7.55 -12.28 -2.80
N GLY A 127 6.66 -12.83 -1.97
CA GLY A 127 6.89 -14.07 -1.26
C GLY A 127 7.07 -15.25 -2.22
N ILE A 128 6.27 -15.33 -3.29
CA ILE A 128 6.44 -16.35 -4.34
C ILE A 128 7.75 -16.13 -5.09
N ALA A 129 8.02 -14.91 -5.55
CA ALA A 129 9.20 -14.60 -6.36
C ALA A 129 10.52 -14.77 -5.57
N GLY A 130 10.55 -14.29 -4.33
CA GLY A 130 11.68 -14.36 -3.40
C GLY A 130 11.75 -15.67 -2.60
N SER A 131 10.99 -16.69 -2.99
CA SER A 131 11.01 -18.04 -2.38
C SER A 131 10.84 -18.03 -0.84
N ALA A 132 9.86 -17.27 -0.34
CA ALA A 132 9.45 -17.30 1.06
C ALA A 132 8.81 -18.65 1.42
N ASP A 133 9.05 -19.11 2.64
CA ASP A 133 8.56 -20.41 3.11
C ASP A 133 7.18 -20.32 3.75
N VAL A 134 6.84 -19.13 4.26
CA VAL A 134 5.52 -18.79 4.79
C VAL A 134 5.18 -17.37 4.34
N ILE A 135 3.96 -17.19 3.83
CA ILE A 135 3.43 -15.89 3.42
C ILE A 135 2.15 -15.64 4.23
N LEU A 136 2.10 -14.52 4.96
CA LEU A 136 0.96 -14.11 5.76
C LEU A 136 0.23 -12.96 5.09
N LEU A 137 -1.05 -13.15 4.83
CA LEU A 137 -1.90 -12.19 4.11
C LEU A 137 -3.01 -11.67 5.05
N PRO A 138 -3.32 -10.37 5.05
CA PRO A 138 -4.39 -9.80 5.87
C PRO A 138 -5.78 -10.38 5.51
N GLU A 139 -5.96 -10.87 4.28
CA GLU A 139 -7.21 -11.50 3.82
C GLU A 139 -7.43 -12.90 4.41
N MET A 140 -6.39 -13.53 4.96
CA MET A 140 -6.44 -14.90 5.48
C MET A 140 -6.02 -14.91 6.96
N PRO A 141 -6.98 -15.10 7.90
CA PRO A 141 -6.64 -15.27 9.31
C PRO A 141 -5.67 -16.43 9.52
N TYR A 142 -4.66 -16.22 10.36
CA TYR A 142 -3.62 -17.21 10.63
C TYR A 142 -3.45 -17.48 12.12
N ASP A 143 -2.94 -18.68 12.43
CA ASP A 143 -2.53 -19.09 13.77
C ASP A 143 -1.00 -19.16 13.82
N ILE A 144 -0.40 -18.43 14.76
CA ILE A 144 1.05 -18.42 14.95
C ILE A 144 1.61 -19.81 15.29
N ASN A 145 0.81 -20.69 15.91
CA ASN A 145 1.23 -22.06 16.20
C ASN A 145 1.40 -22.87 14.92
N LYS A 146 0.53 -22.68 13.92
CA LYS A 146 0.65 -23.32 12.60
C LYS A 146 1.91 -22.86 11.87
N ILE A 147 2.29 -21.60 12.02
CA ILE A 147 3.52 -21.05 11.45
C ILE A 147 4.74 -21.70 12.11
N ALA A 148 4.75 -21.77 13.45
CA ALA A 148 5.82 -22.42 14.19
C ALA A 148 5.93 -23.92 13.87
N GLU A 149 4.81 -24.62 13.70
CA GLU A 149 4.76 -26.01 13.22
C GLU A 149 5.43 -26.13 11.84
N LYS A 150 5.11 -25.24 10.91
CA LYS A 150 5.70 -25.27 9.56
C LYS A 150 7.21 -25.05 9.58
N VAL A 151 7.70 -24.13 10.41
CA VAL A 151 9.15 -23.90 10.58
C VAL A 151 9.84 -25.15 11.13
N LYS A 152 9.25 -25.80 12.14
CA LYS A 152 9.79 -27.05 12.71
C LYS A 152 9.76 -28.22 11.74
N GLU A 153 8.72 -28.33 10.91
CA GLU A 153 8.63 -29.34 9.84
C GLU A 153 9.81 -29.19 8.86
N ARG A 154 10.09 -27.96 8.42
CA ARG A 154 11.23 -27.67 7.55
C ARG A 154 12.57 -28.02 8.19
N GLU A 155 12.76 -27.69 9.46
CA GLU A 155 13.96 -28.05 10.20
C GLU A 155 14.15 -29.58 10.24
N ALA A 156 13.06 -30.35 10.46
CA ALA A 156 13.09 -31.81 10.45
C ALA A 156 13.42 -32.40 9.07
N GLU A 157 13.08 -31.70 7.97
CA GLU A 157 13.51 -32.03 6.60
C GLU A 157 14.97 -31.67 6.31
N GLY A 158 15.69 -31.09 7.27
CA GLY A 158 17.08 -30.65 7.12
C GLY A 158 17.24 -29.22 6.58
N LYS A 159 16.14 -28.49 6.35
CA LYS A 159 16.16 -27.07 5.95
C LYS A 159 16.27 -26.21 7.21
N ARG A 160 17.50 -25.81 7.55
CA ARG A 160 17.83 -25.14 8.83
C ARG A 160 17.51 -23.65 8.90
N PHE A 161 16.83 -23.10 7.90
CA PHE A 161 16.44 -21.70 7.86
C PHE A 161 15.02 -21.56 7.32
N SER A 162 14.37 -20.43 7.62
CA SER A 162 13.07 -20.12 7.06
C SER A 162 12.91 -18.62 6.83
N ILE A 163 12.32 -18.24 5.70
CA ILE A 163 11.92 -16.88 5.39
C ILE A 163 10.40 -16.77 5.51
N VAL A 164 9.94 -15.81 6.30
CA VAL A 164 8.53 -15.50 6.49
C VAL A 164 8.28 -14.09 5.96
N VAL A 165 7.29 -13.94 5.08
CA VAL A 165 6.80 -12.64 4.62
C VAL A 165 5.47 -12.33 5.28
N VAL A 166 5.29 -11.08 5.71
CA VAL A 166 4.05 -10.60 6.33
C VAL A 166 3.66 -9.24 5.75
N ALA A 167 2.40 -9.10 5.35
CA ALA A 167 1.77 -7.83 4.96
C ALA A 167 1.03 -7.17 6.13
#